data_AF-A0A8T0VR83-F1
#
_entry.id   AF-A0A8T0VR83-F1
#
_cell.length_a   1.000
_cell.length_b   1.000
_cell.length_c   1.000
_cell.angle_alpha   90.00
_cell.angle_beta   90.00
_cell.angle_gamma   90.00
#
_symmetry.space_group_name_H-M   'P 1'
#
loop_
_entity.id
_entity.type
_entity.pdbx_description
1 polymer ?
#
loop_
_entity_poly.entity_id
_entity_poly.type
_entity_poly.pdbx_seq_one_letter_code
_entity_poly.pdbx_strand_id
1 'polypeptide(L)'
;MADVGLSTAFSPLRGPWIAVRIRQRCKPAGVSLSPRRRRTSCAAAAIRAEVSFVEADEAKRLVAEEGFTVLDIRDRTQRERAYIKSSTHVPLFIENQDNDIGTIVKRQVHNNFAGLFFGLPFTKLNPDFTKAVKEKFSPESKLLVVCQEGLRSAAAADALEREGFQNIACITSGLQTVKPGTFESVGKSELQNAAKAGLVTIQGKISVVLGTVLISAYLFITFFPDQAEKLFDLAGISL
;
A
#
# COMPACT_ATOMS: atom_id res chain seq x y z
N MET A 1 39.78 -53.25 -13.22
CA MET A 1 39.30 -53.02 -14.60
C MET A 1 37.81 -53.30 -14.57
N ALA A 2 36.88 -52.35 -14.73
CA ALA A 2 36.94 -51.06 -15.39
C ALA A 2 36.36 -49.94 -14.53
N ASP A 3 36.98 -48.78 -14.68
CA ASP A 3 36.65 -47.46 -14.17
C ASP A 3 35.69 -46.81 -15.18
N VAL A 4 34.57 -46.24 -14.73
CA VAL A 4 33.80 -45.28 -15.54
C VAL A 4 33.26 -44.21 -14.61
N GLY A 5 34.07 -43.17 -14.42
CA GLY A 5 33.63 -41.89 -13.88
C GLY A 5 32.68 -41.19 -14.85
N LEU A 6 31.73 -40.43 -14.31
CA LEU A 6 31.03 -39.40 -15.06
C LEU A 6 31.06 -38.09 -14.27
N SER A 7 31.77 -37.15 -14.85
CA SER A 7 32.04 -35.83 -14.34
C SER A 7 31.06 -34.81 -14.94
N THR A 8 30.77 -33.79 -14.14
CA THR A 8 30.46 -32.39 -14.49
C THR A 8 29.11 -31.95 -15.08
N ALA A 9 28.73 -30.77 -14.55
CA ALA A 9 27.99 -29.67 -15.16
C ALA A 9 26.47 -29.63 -14.94
N PHE A 10 26.09 -29.14 -13.75
CA PHE A 10 24.84 -28.41 -13.55
C PHE A 10 24.92 -27.06 -14.26
N SER A 11 24.01 -26.82 -15.20
CA SER A 11 23.68 -25.49 -15.74
C SER A 11 22.18 -25.47 -16.05
N PRO A 12 21.35 -24.63 -15.40
CA PRO A 12 19.94 -24.54 -15.74
C PRO A 12 19.72 -23.61 -16.94
N LEU A 13 19.13 -24.18 -18.00
CA LEU A 13 18.66 -23.48 -19.18
C LEU A 13 17.36 -22.73 -18.89
N ARG A 14 17.33 -21.48 -19.34
CA ARG A 14 16.18 -20.59 -19.44
C ARG A 14 15.09 -21.20 -20.33
N GLY A 15 13.82 -21.11 -19.91
CA GLY A 15 12.66 -21.37 -20.77
C GLY A 15 11.38 -20.81 -20.14
N PRO A 16 10.53 -20.04 -20.86
CA PRO A 16 9.48 -19.22 -20.27
C PRO A 16 8.13 -19.94 -20.16
N TRP A 17 7.36 -19.41 -19.22
CA TRP A 17 6.07 -19.90 -18.76
C TRP A 17 4.97 -19.74 -19.81
N ILE A 18 4.07 -20.72 -19.78
CA ILE A 18 2.90 -20.89 -20.62
C ILE A 18 1.93 -19.70 -20.45
N ALA A 19 1.74 -18.95 -21.53
CA ALA A 19 0.69 -17.94 -21.65
C ALA A 19 -0.66 -18.61 -21.95
N VAL A 20 -1.57 -18.58 -20.98
CA VAL A 20 -2.96 -19.03 -21.12
C VAL A 20 -3.72 -18.03 -22.01
N ARG A 21 -4.23 -18.51 -23.15
CA ARG A 21 -4.96 -17.73 -24.16
C ARG A 21 -6.44 -18.12 -24.14
N ILE A 22 -7.27 -17.36 -23.44
CA ILE A 22 -8.73 -17.50 -23.48
C ILE A 22 -9.25 -16.85 -24.77
N ARG A 23 -9.70 -17.68 -25.73
CA ARG A 23 -10.37 -17.22 -26.96
C ARG A 23 -11.85 -16.97 -26.68
N GLN A 24 -12.27 -15.71 -26.58
CA GLN A 24 -13.69 -15.35 -26.75
C GLN A 24 -14.01 -15.23 -28.24
N ARG A 25 -14.97 -16.05 -28.69
CA ARG A 25 -15.39 -16.21 -30.08
C ARG A 25 -16.60 -15.29 -30.34
N CYS A 26 -16.36 -14.03 -30.72
CA CYS A 26 -17.38 -13.21 -31.36
C CYS A 26 -17.38 -13.46 -32.87
N LYS A 27 -18.52 -13.93 -33.41
CA LYS A 27 -18.79 -13.91 -34.85
C LYS A 27 -19.25 -12.50 -35.26
N PRO A 28 -18.84 -12.00 -36.42
CA PRO A 28 -19.70 -11.10 -37.19
C PRO A 28 -20.05 -11.70 -38.55
N ALA A 29 -21.28 -11.42 -38.96
CA ALA A 29 -21.82 -11.65 -40.29
C ALA A 29 -21.06 -10.80 -41.33
N GLY A 30 -20.97 -11.31 -42.56
CA GLY A 30 -20.24 -10.68 -43.65
C GLY A 30 -20.86 -9.39 -44.17
N VAL A 31 -20.09 -8.64 -44.97
CA VAL A 31 -20.49 -7.85 -46.14
C VAL A 31 -19.22 -7.33 -46.86
N SER A 32 -19.20 -7.60 -48.18
CA SER A 32 -18.65 -6.87 -49.33
C SER A 32 -17.46 -5.89 -49.25
N LEU A 33 -16.43 -6.23 -50.05
CA LEU A 33 -15.55 -5.45 -50.95
C LEU A 33 -15.57 -3.90 -50.93
N SER A 34 -14.39 -3.29 -50.75
CA SER A 34 -13.72 -2.40 -51.73
C SER A 34 -12.36 -1.87 -51.21
N PRO A 35 -11.38 -1.52 -52.08
CA PRO A 35 -10.06 -1.07 -51.65
C PRO A 35 -9.90 0.44 -51.88
N ARG A 36 -9.74 1.27 -50.83
CA ARG A 36 -9.01 2.55 -50.97
C ARG A 36 -8.67 3.29 -49.67
N ARG A 37 -7.49 3.90 -49.74
CA ARG A 37 -6.87 4.95 -48.92
C ARG A 37 -6.16 4.51 -47.62
N ARG A 38 -4.84 4.32 -47.78
CA ARG A 38 -3.84 4.72 -46.80
C ARG A 38 -4.16 6.15 -46.32
N ARG A 39 -4.68 6.27 -45.11
CA ARG A 39 -4.45 7.43 -44.27
C ARG A 39 -3.32 7.04 -43.33
N THR A 40 -2.12 7.52 -43.64
CA THR A 40 -1.07 7.71 -42.64
C THR A 40 -1.61 8.71 -41.62
N SER A 41 -2.31 8.22 -40.60
CA SER A 41 -2.45 8.96 -39.36
C SER A 41 -1.09 8.91 -38.70
N CYS A 42 -0.45 10.07 -38.58
CA CYS A 42 0.67 10.29 -37.68
C CYS A 42 0.27 9.69 -36.32
N ALA A 43 0.84 8.55 -35.98
CA ALA A 43 0.84 8.07 -34.63
C ALA A 43 1.70 9.07 -33.87
N ALA A 44 1.06 10.06 -33.24
CA ALA A 44 1.67 10.73 -32.11
C ALA A 44 2.02 9.60 -31.16
N ALA A 45 3.31 9.29 -31.07
CA ALA A 45 3.81 8.35 -30.10
C ALA A 45 3.39 8.91 -28.75
N ALA A 46 2.35 8.31 -28.16
CA ALA A 46 1.94 8.62 -26.81
C ALA A 46 3.13 8.20 -25.94
N ILE A 47 3.97 9.17 -25.59
CA ILE A 47 4.99 9.00 -24.57
C ILE A 47 4.19 8.67 -23.32
N ARG A 48 4.14 7.38 -22.98
CA ARG A 48 3.51 6.92 -21.75
C ARG A 48 4.37 7.46 -20.63
N ALA A 49 3.74 8.23 -19.78
CA ALA A 49 4.39 8.84 -18.64
C ALA A 49 4.65 7.77 -17.59
N GLU A 50 5.87 7.25 -17.59
CA GLU A 50 6.26 6.23 -16.63
C GLU A 50 6.15 6.78 -15.21
N VAL A 51 5.29 6.18 -14.39
CA VAL A 51 5.15 6.53 -12.98
C VAL A 51 6.45 6.21 -12.26
N SER A 52 7.12 7.22 -11.71
CA SER A 52 8.37 7.03 -10.97
C SER A 52 8.09 6.60 -9.53
N PHE A 53 8.83 5.61 -9.04
CA PHE A 53 8.80 5.17 -7.65
C PHE A 53 10.08 5.60 -6.97
N VAL A 54 9.95 6.40 -5.92
CA VAL A 54 11.08 7.07 -5.25
C VAL A 54 11.11 6.75 -3.76
N GLU A 55 12.30 6.77 -3.19
CA GLU A 55 12.48 6.61 -1.74
C GLU A 55 12.08 7.90 -0.98
N ALA A 56 11.83 7.79 0.32
CA ALA A 56 11.37 8.92 1.14
C ALA A 56 12.33 10.13 1.12
N ASP A 57 13.64 9.88 1.10
CA ASP A 57 14.66 10.94 1.08
C ASP A 57 14.76 11.63 -0.30
N GLU A 58 14.55 10.88 -1.38
CA GLU A 58 14.49 11.42 -2.74
C GLU A 58 13.20 12.20 -2.97
N ALA A 59 12.07 11.69 -2.47
CA ALA A 59 10.79 12.39 -2.50
C ALA A 59 10.87 13.78 -1.84
N LYS A 60 11.67 13.93 -0.77
CA LYS A 60 11.93 15.24 -0.16
C LYS A 60 12.66 16.19 -1.12
N ARG A 61 13.67 15.68 -1.84
CA ARG A 61 14.40 16.45 -2.85
C ARG A 61 13.48 16.86 -4.00
N LEU A 62 12.63 15.95 -4.48
CA LEU A 62 11.65 16.27 -5.53
C LEU A 62 10.70 17.40 -5.12
N VAL A 63 10.25 17.41 -3.86
CA VAL A 63 9.38 18.48 -3.36
C VAL A 63 10.15 19.80 -3.19
N ALA A 64 11.39 19.76 -2.71
CA ALA A 64 12.18 20.96 -2.42
C ALA A 64 12.87 21.59 -3.64
N GLU A 65 13.44 20.77 -4.52
CA GLU A 65 14.27 21.18 -5.66
C GLU A 65 13.45 21.23 -6.95
N GLU A 66 12.61 20.21 -7.18
CA GLU A 66 11.88 20.07 -8.45
C GLU A 66 10.45 20.65 -8.42
N GLY A 67 10.00 21.11 -7.25
CA GLY A 67 8.69 21.75 -7.08
C GLY A 67 7.50 20.77 -7.18
N PHE A 68 7.70 19.50 -6.83
CA PHE A 68 6.60 18.54 -6.80
C PHE A 68 5.55 18.93 -5.76
N THR A 69 4.28 18.91 -6.16
CA THR A 69 3.16 19.10 -5.23
C THR A 69 2.74 17.77 -4.63
N VAL A 70 2.65 17.70 -3.31
CA VAL A 70 2.25 16.48 -2.59
C VAL A 70 0.74 16.32 -2.65
N LEU A 71 0.28 15.21 -3.23
CA LEU A 71 -1.12 14.81 -3.30
C LEU A 71 -1.38 13.66 -2.33
N ASP A 72 -2.03 13.96 -1.20
CA ASP A 72 -2.46 12.96 -0.22
C ASP A 72 -3.80 12.36 -0.64
N ILE A 73 -3.78 11.06 -0.96
CA ILE A 73 -4.96 10.32 -1.41
C ILE A 73 -5.58 9.43 -0.34
N ARG A 74 -5.07 9.51 0.89
CA ARG A 74 -5.60 8.74 2.02
C ARG A 74 -7.02 9.19 2.36
N ASP A 75 -7.74 8.33 3.06
CA ASP A 75 -9.04 8.68 3.62
C ASP A 75 -8.90 9.80 4.67
N ARG A 76 -10.02 10.46 4.94
CA ARG A 76 -10.07 11.60 5.86
C ARG A 76 -9.58 11.24 7.27
N THR A 77 -9.92 10.06 7.77
CA THR A 77 -9.55 9.65 9.14
C THR A 77 -8.05 9.45 9.29
N GLN A 78 -7.37 8.90 8.28
CA GLN A 78 -5.91 8.79 8.26
C GLN A 78 -5.24 10.16 8.17
N ARG A 79 -5.79 11.07 7.36
CA ARG A 79 -5.28 12.44 7.23
C ARG A 79 -5.38 13.21 8.55
N GLU A 80 -6.51 13.14 9.24
CA GLU A 80 -6.73 13.85 10.51
C GLU A 80 -5.77 13.41 11.63
N ARG A 81 -5.25 12.18 11.55
CA ARG A 81 -4.23 11.69 12.51
C ARG A 81 -2.86 12.31 12.26
N ALA A 82 -2.43 12.32 11.00
CA ALA A 82 -1.16 12.91 10.58
C ALA A 82 -1.13 13.16 9.06
N TYR A 83 -0.69 14.35 8.64
CA TYR A 83 -0.51 14.70 7.24
C TYR A 83 0.66 15.65 7.02
N ILE A 84 1.16 15.73 5.78
CA ILE A 84 2.23 16.65 5.40
C ILE A 84 1.63 18.04 5.21
N LYS A 85 2.19 19.08 5.83
CA LYS A 85 1.62 20.44 5.86
C LYS A 85 1.40 21.03 4.46
N SER A 86 2.33 20.80 3.54
CA SER A 86 2.26 21.26 2.15
C SER A 86 1.39 20.37 1.23
N SER A 87 0.72 19.34 1.76
CA SER A 87 -0.05 18.40 0.95
C SER A 87 -1.48 18.84 0.66
N THR A 88 -1.90 18.64 -0.58
CA THR A 88 -3.29 18.78 -1.00
C THR A 88 -4.02 17.46 -0.80
N HIS A 89 -5.24 17.52 -0.25
CA HIS A 89 -6.07 16.33 -0.04
C HIS A 89 -7.04 16.10 -1.19
N VAL A 90 -6.99 14.90 -1.77
CA VAL A 90 -8.04 14.37 -2.64
C VAL A 90 -8.15 12.87 -2.37
N PRO A 91 -9.14 12.41 -1.58
CA PRO A 91 -9.22 11.02 -1.18
C PRO A 91 -9.59 10.10 -2.35
N LEU A 92 -8.83 9.02 -2.52
CA LEU A 92 -9.19 7.93 -3.45
C LEU A 92 -10.36 7.10 -2.91
N PHE A 93 -10.42 6.94 -1.59
CA PHE A 93 -11.47 6.21 -0.89
C PHE A 93 -12.25 7.15 0.03
N ILE A 94 -13.56 7.16 -0.12
CA ILE A 94 -14.50 7.95 0.68
C ILE A 94 -15.31 7.04 1.59
N GLU A 95 -15.78 7.56 2.72
CA GLU A 95 -16.63 6.79 3.63
C GLU A 95 -17.90 6.35 2.92
N ASN A 96 -18.21 5.06 3.02
CA ASN A 96 -19.42 4.52 2.44
C ASN A 96 -20.57 4.66 3.44
N GLN A 97 -21.45 5.63 3.19
CA GLN A 97 -22.65 5.90 3.97
C GLN A 97 -23.92 5.28 3.37
N ASP A 98 -23.79 4.43 2.35
CA ASP A 98 -24.94 3.77 1.74
C ASP A 98 -25.63 2.85 2.77
N ASN A 99 -26.96 2.81 2.77
CA ASN A 99 -27.76 2.09 3.77
C ASN A 99 -28.54 0.92 3.17
N ASP A 100 -28.05 0.32 2.09
CA ASP A 100 -28.60 -0.93 1.57
C ASP A 100 -28.27 -2.11 2.51
N ILE A 101 -29.13 -3.13 2.51
CA ILE A 101 -29.02 -4.29 3.41
C ILE A 101 -27.65 -4.95 3.30
N GLY A 102 -27.12 -5.09 2.08
CA GLY A 102 -25.80 -5.68 1.84
C GLY A 102 -24.67 -4.85 2.43
N THR A 103 -24.73 -3.53 2.26
CA THR A 103 -23.76 -2.59 2.83
C THR A 103 -23.82 -2.56 4.35
N ILE A 104 -25.00 -2.63 4.97
CA ILE A 104 -25.12 -2.70 6.43
C ILE A 104 -24.42 -3.94 6.97
N VAL A 105 -24.67 -5.11 6.36
CA VAL A 105 -24.02 -6.37 6.76
C VAL A 105 -22.51 -6.28 6.58
N LYS A 106 -22.03 -5.79 5.42
CA LYS A 106 -20.59 -5.62 5.16
C LYS A 106 -19.94 -4.62 6.11
N ARG A 107 -20.61 -3.50 6.39
CA ARG A 107 -20.16 -2.49 7.34
C ARG A 107 -20.05 -3.08 8.74
N GLN A 108 -21.02 -3.89 9.17
CA GLN A 108 -20.97 -4.56 10.46
C GLN A 108 -19.78 -5.52 10.57
N VAL A 109 -19.56 -6.36 9.56
CA VAL A 109 -18.41 -7.28 9.53
C VAL A 109 -17.09 -6.51 9.51
N HIS A 110 -16.99 -5.46 8.69
CA HIS A 110 -15.81 -4.60 8.63
C HIS A 110 -15.55 -3.92 9.97
N ASN A 111 -16.57 -3.31 10.57
CA ASN A 111 -16.44 -2.59 11.83
C ASN A 111 -16.02 -3.51 12.98
N ASN A 112 -16.51 -4.75 13.01
CA ASN A 112 -16.13 -5.74 14.03
C ASN A 112 -14.72 -6.31 13.84
N PHE A 113 -14.14 -6.18 12.64
CA PHE A 113 -12.78 -6.65 12.35
C PHE A 113 -11.86 -5.48 12.02
N ALA A 114 -11.81 -5.06 10.75
CA ALA A 114 -10.87 -4.04 10.30
C ALA A 114 -11.05 -2.69 10.99
N GLY A 115 -12.30 -2.28 11.25
CA GLY A 115 -12.63 -1.07 11.99
C GLY A 115 -12.17 -1.16 13.45
N LEU A 116 -12.48 -2.24 14.16
CA LEU A 116 -12.10 -2.43 15.57
C LEU A 116 -10.59 -2.58 15.75
N PHE A 117 -9.96 -3.46 14.96
CA PHE A 117 -8.54 -3.79 15.14
C PHE A 117 -7.63 -2.71 14.61
N PHE A 118 -7.89 -2.15 13.43
CA PHE A 118 -7.01 -1.19 12.77
C PHE A 118 -7.53 0.26 12.79
N GLY A 119 -8.76 0.49 13.29
CA GLY A 119 -9.37 1.81 13.31
C GLY A 119 -9.66 2.35 11.91
N LEU A 120 -9.94 1.48 10.93
CA LEU A 120 -10.17 1.89 9.55
C LEU A 120 -11.66 2.14 9.27
N PRO A 121 -12.04 3.27 8.68
CA PRO A 121 -13.43 3.51 8.28
C PRO A 121 -13.85 2.54 7.17
N PHE A 122 -15.15 2.26 7.08
CA PHE A 122 -15.70 1.48 5.97
C PHE A 122 -15.84 2.37 4.74
N THR A 123 -14.96 2.17 3.74
CA THR A 123 -14.83 3.07 2.59
C THR A 123 -15.22 2.43 1.26
N LYS A 124 -15.61 3.28 0.30
CA LYS A 124 -15.80 2.95 -1.13
C LYS A 124 -14.89 3.80 -2.01
N LEU A 125 -14.65 3.35 -3.24
CA LEU A 125 -13.88 4.10 -4.23
C LEU A 125 -14.61 5.41 -4.57
N ASN A 126 -13.86 6.50 -4.66
CA ASN A 126 -14.38 7.80 -5.07
C ASN A 126 -14.49 7.88 -6.61
N PRO A 127 -15.70 7.92 -7.20
CA PRO A 127 -15.87 7.99 -8.64
C PRO A 127 -15.41 9.34 -9.22
N ASP A 128 -15.35 10.39 -8.41
CA ASP A 128 -14.97 11.74 -8.82
C ASP A 128 -13.49 12.06 -8.53
N PHE A 129 -12.70 11.07 -8.11
CA PHE A 129 -11.28 11.25 -7.80
C PHE A 129 -10.51 11.93 -8.95
N THR A 130 -10.58 11.37 -10.16
CA THR A 130 -9.84 11.89 -11.31
C THR A 130 -10.32 13.28 -11.72
N LYS A 131 -11.63 13.56 -11.63
CA LYS A 131 -12.20 14.89 -11.90
C LYS A 131 -11.69 15.91 -10.89
N ALA A 132 -11.76 15.60 -9.59
CA ALA A 132 -11.32 16.48 -8.52
C ALA A 132 -9.82 16.80 -8.60
N VAL A 133 -8.99 15.86 -9.09
CA VAL A 133 -7.56 16.12 -9.35
C VAL A 133 -7.39 17.06 -10.54
N LYS A 134 -8.11 16.83 -11.66
CA LYS A 134 -8.04 17.70 -12.85
C LYS A 134 -8.51 19.13 -12.61
N GLU A 135 -9.46 19.33 -11.71
CA GLU A 135 -9.93 20.68 -11.35
C GLU A 135 -8.87 21.47 -10.56
N LYS A 136 -8.04 20.77 -9.77
CA LYS A 136 -7.00 21.37 -8.93
C LYS A 136 -5.64 21.47 -9.62
N PHE A 137 -5.35 20.55 -10.54
CA PHE A 137 -4.03 20.35 -11.11
C PHE A 137 -4.08 20.19 -12.62
N SER A 138 -3.12 20.80 -13.32
CA SER A 138 -2.94 20.58 -14.75
C SER A 138 -2.26 19.23 -15.03
N PRO A 139 -2.54 18.58 -16.17
CA PRO A 139 -1.87 17.32 -16.55
C PRO A 139 -0.34 17.41 -16.66
N GLU A 140 0.18 18.60 -16.89
CA GLU A 140 1.63 18.90 -16.97
C GLU A 140 2.27 19.05 -15.57
N SER A 141 1.47 19.24 -14.52
CA SER A 141 1.98 19.49 -13.17
C SER A 141 2.71 18.27 -12.59
N LYS A 142 3.75 18.55 -11.79
CA LYS A 142 4.53 17.55 -11.07
C LYS A 142 3.83 17.15 -9.78
N LEU A 143 3.35 15.92 -9.71
CA LEU A 143 2.57 15.39 -8.59
C LEU A 143 3.30 14.26 -7.88
N LEU A 144 3.48 14.40 -6.57
CA LEU A 144 3.94 13.33 -5.68
C LEU A 144 2.71 12.72 -4.99
N VAL A 145 2.25 11.57 -5.46
CA VAL A 145 1.07 10.89 -4.94
C VAL A 145 1.47 10.03 -3.74
N VAL A 146 0.85 10.30 -2.59
CA VAL A 146 1.20 9.62 -1.34
C VAL A 146 0.01 8.89 -0.73
N CYS A 147 0.25 7.67 -0.28
CA CYS A 147 -0.65 6.92 0.58
C CYS A 147 0.12 6.27 1.73
N GLN A 148 -0.55 5.53 2.61
CA GLN A 148 0.15 4.93 3.75
C GLN A 148 1.18 3.85 3.33
N GLU A 149 0.77 2.92 2.46
CA GLU A 149 1.50 1.66 2.22
C GLU A 149 2.02 1.51 0.76
N GLY A 150 1.77 2.49 -0.10
CA GLY A 150 2.23 2.53 -1.50
C GLY A 150 1.24 1.98 -2.53
N LEU A 151 0.44 0.96 -2.21
CA LEU A 151 -0.45 0.32 -3.19
C LEU A 151 -1.54 1.25 -3.73
N ARG A 152 -2.17 2.03 -2.83
CA ARG A 152 -3.24 2.96 -3.23
C ARG A 152 -2.68 4.09 -4.11
N SER A 153 -1.47 4.57 -3.81
CA SER A 153 -0.82 5.63 -4.59
C SER A 153 -0.39 5.13 -5.95
N ALA A 154 0.10 3.89 -6.06
CA ALA A 154 0.41 3.27 -7.35
C ALA A 154 -0.85 3.15 -8.24
N ALA A 155 -1.96 2.65 -7.68
CA ALA A 155 -3.22 2.54 -8.42
C ALA A 155 -3.79 3.92 -8.83
N ALA A 156 -3.69 4.92 -7.95
CA ALA A 156 -4.09 6.29 -8.28
C ALA A 156 -3.20 6.91 -9.35
N ALA A 157 -1.88 6.70 -9.30
CA ALA A 157 -0.94 7.20 -10.28
C ALA A 157 -1.21 6.61 -11.67
N ASP A 158 -1.43 5.30 -11.76
CA ASP A 158 -1.83 4.63 -13.00
C ASP A 158 -3.21 5.09 -13.52
N ALA A 159 -4.14 5.46 -12.62
CA ALA A 159 -5.38 6.11 -13.04
C ALA A 159 -5.16 7.52 -13.58
N LEU A 160 -4.30 8.33 -12.95
CA LEU A 160 -3.97 9.69 -13.38
C LEU A 160 -3.15 9.71 -14.67
N GLU A 161 -2.23 8.76 -14.88
CA GLU A 161 -1.47 8.61 -16.11
C GLU A 161 -2.41 8.40 -17.31
N ARG A 162 -3.42 7.52 -17.17
CA ARG A 162 -4.45 7.31 -18.19
C ARG A 162 -5.27 8.55 -18.51
N GLU A 163 -5.36 9.46 -17.54
CA GLU A 163 -6.06 10.73 -17.66
C GLU A 163 -5.17 11.85 -18.26
N GLY A 164 -3.92 11.53 -18.60
CA GLY A 164 -2.98 12.40 -19.30
C GLY A 164 -1.94 13.09 -18.41
N PHE A 165 -1.88 12.77 -17.12
CA PHE A 165 -0.86 13.32 -16.23
C PHE A 165 0.51 12.73 -16.54
N GLN A 166 1.50 13.59 -16.76
CA GLN A 166 2.81 13.16 -17.24
C GLN A 166 3.89 13.01 -16.15
N ASN A 167 3.82 13.84 -15.12
CA ASN A 167 4.89 13.95 -14.13
C ASN A 167 4.39 13.42 -12.78
N ILE A 168 4.27 12.10 -12.64
CA ILE A 168 3.77 11.46 -11.42
C ILE A 168 4.87 10.66 -10.74
N ALA A 169 5.12 10.98 -9.47
CA ALA A 169 5.98 10.21 -8.58
C ALA A 169 5.17 9.60 -7.44
N CYS A 170 5.57 8.42 -6.97
CA CYS A 170 5.02 7.75 -5.80
C CYS A 170 6.13 7.38 -4.82
N ILE A 171 5.86 7.47 -3.52
CA ILE A 171 6.81 6.98 -2.51
C ILE A 171 6.72 5.45 -2.44
N THR A 172 7.86 4.78 -2.61
CA THR A 172 7.97 3.33 -2.47
C THR A 172 7.53 2.92 -1.07
N SER A 173 6.59 1.97 -1.00
CA SER A 173 5.94 1.53 0.23
C SER A 173 5.17 2.62 1.01
N GLY A 174 4.97 3.82 0.46
CA GLY A 174 4.15 4.88 1.05
C GLY A 174 4.74 5.58 2.28
N LEU A 175 3.91 6.31 3.02
CA LEU A 175 4.32 7.13 4.17
C LEU A 175 4.82 6.32 5.38
N GLN A 176 4.62 5.00 5.41
CA GLN A 176 5.14 4.15 6.49
C GLN A 176 6.67 4.06 6.55
N THR A 177 7.36 4.32 5.43
CA THR A 177 8.83 4.30 5.35
C THR A 177 9.47 5.67 5.61
N VAL A 178 8.63 6.71 5.72
CA VAL A 178 9.09 8.08 5.98
C VAL A 178 9.54 8.20 7.42
N LYS A 179 10.81 8.54 7.61
CA LYS A 179 11.38 8.80 8.93
C LYS A 179 10.78 10.07 9.54
N PRO A 180 10.60 10.12 10.87
CA PRO A 180 10.22 11.35 11.56
C PRO A 180 11.19 12.49 11.21
N GLY A 181 10.66 13.66 10.84
CA GLY A 181 11.45 14.84 10.47
C GLY A 181 11.86 14.94 9.00
N THR A 182 11.59 13.93 8.15
CA THR A 182 11.83 14.06 6.69
C THR A 182 10.92 15.13 6.09
N PHE A 183 9.62 15.08 6.39
CA PHE A 183 8.62 16.08 6.00
C PHE A 183 8.05 16.80 7.22
N GLU A 184 7.61 18.05 7.05
CA GLU A 184 6.87 18.78 8.09
C GLU A 184 5.47 18.17 8.24
N SER A 185 5.27 17.40 9.31
CA SER A 185 4.02 16.72 9.62
C SER A 185 3.16 17.52 10.59
N VAL A 186 1.84 17.43 10.42
CA VAL A 186 0.83 18.00 11.31
C VAL A 186 -0.08 16.86 11.76
N GLY A 187 -0.26 16.69 13.07
CA GLY A 187 -1.10 15.64 13.62
C GLY A 187 -0.73 15.22 15.04
N LYS A 188 -1.51 14.31 15.62
CA LYS A 188 -1.25 13.72 16.94
C LYS A 188 -0.30 12.53 16.87
N SER A 189 -0.15 11.93 15.69
CA SER A 189 0.66 10.74 15.44
C SER A 189 1.76 11.02 14.41
N GLU A 190 2.78 10.19 14.39
CA GLU A 190 3.78 10.19 13.31
C GLU A 190 3.18 9.73 11.98
N LEU A 191 3.70 10.26 10.85
CA LEU A 191 3.25 9.90 9.50
C LEU A 191 3.30 8.39 9.26
N GLN A 192 4.36 7.74 9.76
CA GLN A 192 4.56 6.30 9.62
C GLN A 192 3.48 5.45 10.31
N ASN A 193 2.85 6.00 11.35
CA ASN A 193 1.87 5.31 12.18
C ASN A 193 0.43 5.82 11.96
N ALA A 194 0.20 6.71 11.00
CA ALA A 194 -1.11 7.32 10.78
C ALA A 194 -2.23 6.30 10.46
N ALA A 195 -1.91 5.19 9.81
CA ALA A 195 -2.90 4.12 9.57
C ALA A 195 -3.04 3.12 10.72
N LYS A 196 -2.13 3.13 11.71
CA LYS A 196 -2.19 2.23 12.86
C LYS A 196 -3.10 2.87 13.92
N ALA A 197 -4.30 2.34 14.06
CA ALA A 197 -5.22 2.70 15.13
C ALA A 197 -5.97 1.45 15.62
N GLY A 198 -6.97 1.64 16.47
CA GLY A 198 -7.76 0.52 17.00
C GLY A 198 -6.99 -0.35 17.98
N LEU A 199 -7.50 -1.56 18.20
CA LEU A 199 -7.02 -2.47 19.23
C LEU A 199 -5.55 -2.90 19.04
N VAL A 200 -5.03 -2.91 17.81
CA VAL A 200 -3.62 -3.30 17.57
C VAL A 200 -2.62 -2.38 18.27
N THR A 201 -3.00 -1.12 18.52
CA THR A 201 -2.14 -0.17 19.26
C THR A 201 -2.03 -0.51 20.74
N ILE A 202 -3.06 -1.17 21.30
CA ILE A 202 -3.09 -1.63 22.69
C ILE A 202 -2.44 -3.01 22.79
N GLN A 203 -2.77 -3.91 21.87
CA GLN A 203 -2.21 -5.28 21.83
C GLN A 203 -0.69 -5.26 21.75
N GLY A 204 -0.08 -4.37 20.96
CA GLY A 204 1.38 -4.26 20.89
C GLY A 204 2.02 -3.99 22.24
N LYS A 205 1.45 -3.08 23.04
CA LYS A 205 1.97 -2.74 24.38
C LYS A 205 1.80 -3.90 25.36
N ILE A 206 0.61 -4.52 25.38
CA ILE A 206 0.33 -5.66 26.26
C ILE A 206 1.22 -6.85 25.91
N SER A 207 1.40 -7.13 24.61
CA SER A 207 2.23 -8.24 24.13
C SER A 207 3.69 -8.09 24.55
N VAL A 208 4.25 -6.88 24.48
CA VAL A 208 5.62 -6.62 24.95
C VAL A 208 5.74 -6.84 26.46
N VAL A 209 4.77 -6.35 27.25
CA VAL A 209 4.77 -6.56 28.72
C VAL A 209 4.62 -8.04 29.05
N LEU A 210 3.67 -8.73 28.43
CA LEU A 210 3.46 -10.16 28.67
C LEU A 210 4.69 -10.98 28.25
N GLY A 211 5.28 -10.67 27.08
CA GLY A 211 6.48 -11.33 26.59
C GLY A 211 7.67 -11.12 27.53
N THR A 212 7.88 -9.92 28.04
CA THR A 212 8.95 -9.65 29.02
C THR A 212 8.73 -10.40 30.32
N VAL A 213 7.50 -10.41 30.87
CA VAL A 213 7.17 -11.17 32.08
C VAL A 213 7.42 -12.68 31.88
N LEU A 214 6.98 -13.25 30.76
CA LEU A 214 7.15 -14.67 30.47
C LEU A 214 8.63 -15.05 30.27
N ILE A 215 9.40 -14.23 29.56
CA ILE A 215 10.84 -14.44 29.38
C ILE A 215 11.56 -14.33 30.72
N SER A 216 11.25 -13.31 31.53
CA SER A 216 11.84 -13.16 32.87
C SER A 216 11.50 -14.33 33.79
N ALA A 217 10.24 -14.81 33.77
CA ALA A 217 9.83 -15.99 34.53
C ALA A 217 10.59 -17.25 34.07
N TYR A 218 10.72 -17.46 32.76
CA TYR A 218 11.46 -18.59 32.19
C TYR A 218 12.95 -18.56 32.58
N LEU A 219 13.60 -17.39 32.48
CA LEU A 219 14.99 -17.21 32.89
C LEU A 219 15.16 -17.45 34.40
N PHE A 220 14.20 -16.99 35.22
CA PHE A 220 14.24 -17.20 36.67
C PHE A 220 14.19 -18.69 37.04
N ILE A 221 13.26 -19.45 36.43
CA ILE A 221 13.17 -20.90 36.63
C ILE A 221 14.45 -21.61 36.16
N THR A 222 15.01 -21.17 35.04
CA THR A 222 16.18 -21.82 34.43
C THR A 222 17.47 -21.57 35.22
N PHE A 223 17.69 -20.36 35.74
CA PHE A 223 18.92 -19.99 36.45
C PHE A 223 18.84 -20.19 37.98
N PHE A 224 17.65 -20.17 38.57
CA PHE A 224 17.45 -20.29 40.01
C PHE A 224 16.36 -21.32 40.38
N PRO A 225 16.53 -22.60 39.99
CA PRO A 225 15.50 -23.62 40.15
C PRO A 225 15.10 -23.81 41.63
N ASP A 226 16.06 -23.89 42.56
CA ASP A 226 15.79 -24.06 44.00
C ASP A 226 15.01 -22.90 44.63
N GLN A 227 15.17 -21.68 44.10
CA GLN A 227 14.39 -20.52 44.57
C GLN A 227 13.02 -20.49 43.91
N ALA A 228 12.92 -20.92 42.64
CA ALA A 228 11.66 -21.03 41.94
C ALA A 228 10.74 -22.07 42.59
N GLU A 229 11.26 -23.26 42.92
CA GLU A 229 10.49 -24.31 43.61
C GLU A 229 9.93 -23.82 44.95
N LYS A 230 10.76 -23.18 45.79
CA LYS A 230 10.28 -22.59 47.06
C LYS A 230 9.23 -21.52 46.86
N LEU A 231 9.36 -20.71 45.82
CA LEU A 231 8.39 -19.65 45.49
C LEU A 231 7.06 -20.24 45.02
N PHE A 232 7.11 -21.31 44.21
CA PHE A 232 5.90 -22.01 43.74
C PHE A 232 5.20 -22.78 44.86
N ASP A 233 5.97 -23.42 45.75
CA ASP A 233 5.44 -24.07 46.96
C ASP A 233 4.74 -23.07 47.89
N LEU A 234 5.35 -21.90 48.12
CA LEU A 234 4.73 -20.79 48.87
C LEU A 234 3.46 -20.26 48.21
N ALA A 235 3.40 -20.30 46.88
CA ALA A 235 2.22 -19.91 46.10
C ALA A 235 1.16 -21.02 46.01
N GLY A 236 1.42 -22.22 46.55
CA GLY A 236 0.53 -23.38 46.47
C GLY A 236 0.41 -23.97 45.05
N ILE A 237 1.40 -23.72 44.19
CA ILE A 237 1.46 -24.21 42.81
C ILE A 237 2.50 -25.33 42.79
N SER A 238 2.06 -26.59 42.69
CA SER A 238 2.97 -27.69 42.39
C SER A 238 3.27 -27.67 40.90
N LEU A 239 4.56 -27.61 40.53
CA LEU A 239 5.03 -27.87 39.17
C LEU A 239 4.89 -29.35 38.80
#